data_AF-A0AAW6I413-F1
#
_entry.id   AF-A0AAW6I413-F1
#
_cell.length_a   1.000
_cell.length_b   1.000
_cell.length_c   1.000
_cell.angle_alpha   90.00
_cell.angle_beta   90.00
_cell.angle_gamma   90.00
#
_symmetry.space_group_name_H-M   'P 1'
#
loop_
_entity.id
_entity.type
_entity.pdbx_description
1 polymer ?
#
loop_
_entity_poly.entity_id
_entity_poly.type
_entity_poly.pdbx_seq_one_letter_code
_entity_poly.pdbx_strand_id
1 'polypeptide(L)' 'MKSDSIETITAEIKRLLYKENRISINDIMKTIHYPHDMVLIAIGYLLREDSIYFNEQYMIIEYKTFYF' A
#
# COMPACT_ATOMS: atom_id res chain seq x y z
N MET A 1 -19.79 8.56 -0.99
CA MET A 1 -18.59 8.33 -0.16
C MET A 1 -17.97 7.02 -0.61
N LYS A 2 -16.66 6.97 -0.86
CA LYS A 2 -15.99 5.66 -0.92
C LYS A 2 -16.17 4.98 0.45
N SER A 3 -16.26 3.66 0.47
CA SER A 3 -16.28 2.92 1.74
C SER A 3 -14.92 3.16 2.42
N ASP A 4 -14.91 3.77 3.60
CA ASP A 4 -13.69 3.97 4.41
C ASP A 4 -13.20 2.65 5.06
N SER A 5 -13.63 1.50 4.54
CA SER A 5 -13.12 0.19 4.93
C SER A 5 -11.64 0.04 4.57
N ILE A 6 -10.86 -0.53 5.49
CA ILE A 6 -9.44 -0.88 5.26
C ILE A 6 -9.26 -1.75 4.01
N GLU A 7 -10.24 -2.61 3.68
CA GLU A 7 -10.24 -3.42 2.45
C GLU A 7 -10.21 -2.58 1.18
N THR A 8 -10.94 -1.46 1.16
CA THR A 8 -10.94 -0.55 0.00
C THR A 8 -9.60 0.16 -0.13
N ILE A 9 -9.01 0.61 0.99
CA ILE A 9 -7.71 1.28 1.01
C ILE A 9 -6.59 0.32 0.57
N THR A 10 -6.57 -0.90 1.12
CA THR A 10 -5.59 -1.94 0.75
C THR A 10 -5.69 -2.33 -0.72
N ALA A 11 -6.90 -2.46 -1.28
CA ALA A 11 -7.11 -2.73 -2.71
C ALA A 11 -6.60 -1.59 -3.60
N GLU A 12 -6.80 -0.33 -3.20
CA GLU A 12 -6.31 0.84 -3.94
C GLU A 12 -4.76 0.89 -3.93
N ILE A 13 -4.14 0.60 -2.78
CA ILE A 13 -2.67 0.47 -2.67
C ILE A 13 -2.14 -0.67 -3.55
N LYS A 14 -2.76 -1.86 -3.50
CA LYS A 14 -2.37 -3.00 -4.37
C LYS A 14 -2.48 -2.63 -5.85
N ARG A 15 -3.51 -1.87 -6.24
CA ARG A 15 -3.70 -1.41 -7.62
C ARG A 15 -2.62 -0.40 -8.05
N LEU A 16 -2.20 0.50 -7.17
CA LEU A 16 -1.08 1.40 -7.44
C LEU A 16 0.21 0.59 -7.63
N LEU A 17 0.49 -0.33 -6.71
CA LEU A 17 1.67 -1.20 -6.76
C LEU A 17 1.71 -2.13 -7.98
N TYR A 18 0.55 -2.56 -8.48
CA TYR A 18 0.48 -3.35 -9.71
C TYR A 18 0.92 -2.54 -10.95
N LYS A 19 0.66 -1.23 -10.96
CA LYS A 19 1.08 -0.34 -12.05
C LYS A 19 2.55 0.06 -11.90
N GLU A 20 2.94 0.35 -10.68
CA GLU A 20 4.28 0.79 -10.31
C GLU A 20 4.80 -0.17 -9.24
N ASN A 21 5.63 -1.13 -9.65
CA ASN A 21 6.11 -2.23 -8.80
C ASN A 21 6.69 -1.78 -7.44
N ARG A 22 7.11 -0.52 -7.34
CA ARG A 22 7.69 0.11 -6.15
C ARG A 22 7.15 1.52 -6.02
N ILE A 23 6.63 1.88 -4.84
CA ILE A 23 6.12 3.22 -4.56
C ILE A 23 6.54 3.65 -3.15
N SER A 24 6.91 4.92 -2.96
CA SER A 24 7.17 5.47 -1.63
C SER A 24 5.89 5.63 -0.82
N ILE A 25 5.94 5.44 0.50
CA ILE A 25 4.79 5.64 1.39
C ILE A 25 4.24 7.08 1.26
N ASN A 26 5.12 8.06 1.07
CA ASN A 26 4.73 9.46 0.89
C ASN A 26 3.91 9.67 -0.41
N ASP A 27 4.30 9.01 -1.49
CA ASP A 27 3.58 9.13 -2.77
C ASP A 27 2.24 8.41 -2.71
N ILE A 28 2.14 7.30 -1.96
CA ILE A 28 0.86 6.64 -1.68
C ILE A 28 -0.06 7.62 -0.95
N MET A 29 0.38 8.24 0.14
CA MET A 29 -0.42 9.19 0.93
C MET A 29 -0.90 10.40 0.11
N LYS A 30 -0.09 10.87 -0.84
CA LYS A 30 -0.48 11.96 -1.76
C LYS A 30 -1.48 11.51 -2.82
N THR A 31 -1.42 10.24 -3.22
CA THR A 31 -2.21 9.70 -4.33
C THR A 31 -3.57 9.21 -3.87
N ILE A 32 -3.65 8.57 -2.70
CA ILE A 32 -4.90 8.04 -2.17
C ILE A 32 -5.52 9.04 -1.19
N HIS A 33 -6.77 9.43 -1.46
CA HIS A 33 -7.47 10.46 -0.69
C HIS A 33 -8.14 9.87 0.56
N TYR A 34 -7.33 9.44 1.54
CA TYR A 34 -7.78 8.94 2.85
C TYR A 34 -6.93 9.54 3.98
N PRO A 35 -7.41 9.52 5.24
CA PRO A 35 -6.60 9.92 6.39
C PRO A 35 -5.29 9.13 6.44
N HIS A 36 -4.16 9.82 6.67
CA HIS A 36 -2.83 9.20 6.65
C HIS A 36 -2.73 8.01 7.61
N ASP A 37 -3.34 8.08 8.78
CA ASP A 37 -3.34 6.99 9.75
C ASP A 37 -4.01 5.72 9.20
N MET A 38 -5.11 5.88 8.44
CA MET A 38 -5.78 4.74 7.81
C MET A 38 -4.94 4.14 6.68
N VAL A 39 -4.22 4.98 5.93
CA VAL A 39 -3.27 4.51 4.90
C VAL A 39 -2.15 3.69 5.53
N LEU A 40 -1.57 4.17 6.61
CA LEU A 40 -0.51 3.45 7.34
C LEU A 40 -1.01 2.14 7.93
N ILE A 41 -2.22 2.14 8.52
CA ILE A 41 -2.86 0.91 9.02
C ILE A 41 -3.04 -0.09 7.86
N ALA A 42 -3.56 0.35 6.71
CA ALA A 42 -3.73 -0.50 5.54
C ALA A 42 -2.39 -1.08 5.04
N ILE A 43 -1.32 -0.30 5.00
CA ILE A 43 0.03 -0.80 4.69
C ILE A 43 0.47 -1.86 5.71
N GLY A 44 0.21 -1.64 7.00
CA GLY A 44 0.45 -2.63 8.06
C GLY A 44 -0.29 -3.95 7.84
N TYR A 45 -1.54 -3.91 7.40
CA TYR A 45 -2.29 -5.12 7.02
C TYR A 45 -1.64 -5.85 5.85
N LEU A 46 -1.22 -5.12 4.81
CA LEU A 46 -0.55 -5.71 3.64
C LEU A 46 0.78 -6.39 4.01
N LEU A 47 1.53 -5.81 4.95
CA LEU A 47 2.75 -6.41 5.49
C LEU A 47 2.46 -7.66 6.31
N ARG A 48 1.43 -7.62 7.16
CA ARG A 48 0.99 -8.78 7.94
C ARG A 48 0.57 -9.95 7.05
N GLU A 49 -0.06 -9.67 5.92
CA GLU A 49 -0.47 -10.65 4.91
C GLU A 49 0.66 -11.09 3.97
N ASP A 50 1.88 -10.58 4.17
CA ASP A 50 3.04 -10.87 3.31
C ASP A 50 2.76 -10.55 1.81
N SER A 51 1.89 -9.56 1.56
CA SER A 51 1.48 -9.15 0.20
C SER A 51 2.46 -8.17 -0.44
N ILE A 52 3.30 -7.52 0.36
CA ILE A 52 4.24 -6.47 -0.05
C ILE A 52 5.55 -6.61 0.73
N TYR A 53 6.65 -6.13 0.15
CA TYR A 53 7.89 -5.89 0.87
C TYR A 53 7.96 -4.44 1.32
N PHE A 54 8.60 -4.18 2.46
CA PHE A 54 8.89 -2.83 2.93
C PHE A 54 10.40 -2.61 3.04
N ASN A 55 10.86 -1.54 2.42
CA ASN A 55 12.21 -1.04 2.54
C ASN A 55 12.21 0.17 3.49
N GLU A 56 12.70 -0.03 4.70
CA GLU A 56 12.76 0.99 5.76
C GLU A 56 13.66 2.17 5.39
N GLN A 57 14.80 1.93 4.73
CA GLN A 57 15.78 2.96 4.41
C GLN A 57 15.20 4.04 3.48
N TYR A 58 14.38 3.61 2.52
CA TYR A 58 13.80 4.50 1.52
C TYR A 58 12.31 4.77 1.72
N MET A 59 11.70 4.16 2.74
CA MET A 59 10.27 4.19 2.98
C MET A 59 9.46 3.77 1.74
N ILE A 60 9.92 2.72 1.05
CA ILE A 60 9.32 2.20 -0.19
C ILE A 60 8.62 0.89 0.12
N ILE A 61 7.43 0.70 -0.45
CA ILE A 61 6.80 -0.61 -0.51
C ILE A 61 6.85 -1.18 -1.93
N GLU A 62 7.01 -2.48 -2.05
CA GLU A 62 7.12 -3.19 -3.32
C GLU A 62 6.12 -4.33 -3.40
N TYR A 63 5.54 -4.54 -4.58
CA TYR A 63 4.64 -5.67 -4.79
C TYR A 63 5.41 -6.99 -4.73
N LYS A 64 4.88 -7.97 -3.99
CA LYS A 64 5.48 -9.32 -3.95
C LYS A 64 5.02 -10.10 -5.18
N THR A 65 5.85 -10.12 -6.23
CA THR A 65 5.64 -11.01 -7.38
C THR A 65 6.01 -12.45 -7.00
N PHE A 66 5.02 -13.33 -6.92
CA PHE A 66 5.26 -14.77 -6.87
C PHE A 66 5.69 -15.20 -8.28
N TYR A 67 6.96 -15.55 -8.46
CA TYR A 67 7.39 -16.32 -9.63
C TYR A 67 6.88 -17.76 -9.42
N PHE A 68 5.92 -18.19 -10.24
CA PHE A 68 5.50 -19.59 -10.38
C PHE A 68 6.48 -20.35 -11.25
#